data_AF-A0A1F4V5C3-F1
#
_entry.id   AF-A0A1F4V5C3-F1
#
_cell.length_a   1.000
_cell.length_b   1.000
_cell.length_c   1.000
_cell.angle_alpha   90.00
_cell.angle_beta   90.00
_cell.angle_gamma   90.00
#
_symmetry.space_group_name_H-M   'P 1'
#
loop_
_entity.id
_entity.type
_entity.pdbx_description
1 polymer ?
#
loop_
_entity_poly.entity_id
_entity_poly.type
_entity_poly.pdbx_seq_one_letter_code
_entity_poly.pdbx_strand_id
1 'polypeptide(L)'
;MKIDFVYSIYNEISEYVTMITHPKDYSFLRSVVWNPLFILKGCINRKKNLIRAKKSWKPIESDVSKAFRNLNLKLKEEVITCYVHNTGCEGGFNVDSNRIHVRISRVNEGEFLGAVIHELVHLATTKKGQDYTEGENITDSYLAKKPLSDILKRIGDRPQSKL
;
A
#
# COMPACT_ATOMS: atom_id res chain seq x y z
N MET A 1 -10.82 4.89 -11.07
CA MET A 1 -9.44 4.87 -10.59
C MET A 1 -8.72 3.76 -11.33
N LYS A 2 -7.51 4.01 -11.80
CA LYS A 2 -6.64 3.02 -12.45
C LYS A 2 -5.33 2.94 -11.68
N ILE A 3 -4.84 1.74 -11.39
CA ILE A 3 -3.53 1.55 -10.76
C ILE A 3 -2.55 0.97 -11.77
N ASP A 4 -1.42 1.62 -11.94
CA ASP A 4 -0.29 1.06 -12.68
C ASP A 4 0.72 0.46 -11.70
N PHE A 5 0.79 -0.87 -11.67
CA PHE A 5 1.77 -1.60 -10.87
C PHE A 5 3.12 -1.62 -11.58
N VAL A 6 4.13 -1.04 -10.93
CA VAL A 6 5.47 -0.85 -11.46
C VAL A 6 6.50 -1.45 -10.52
N TYR A 7 7.55 -2.03 -11.08
CA TYR A 7 8.74 -2.44 -10.34
C TYR A 7 9.89 -1.51 -10.69
N SER A 8 10.59 -1.00 -9.67
CA SER A 8 11.77 -0.14 -9.85
C SER A 8 12.83 -0.53 -8.84
N ILE A 9 13.97 -1.02 -9.34
CA ILE A 9 15.13 -1.35 -8.50
C ILE A 9 15.62 -0.12 -7.72
N TYR A 10 15.56 1.06 -8.34
CA TYR A 10 15.92 2.32 -7.70
C TYR A 10 15.03 2.60 -6.48
N ASN A 11 13.70 2.46 -6.63
CA ASN A 11 12.78 2.70 -5.52
C ASN A 11 12.90 1.62 -4.44
N GLU A 12 13.20 0.38 -4.80
CA GLU A 12 13.39 -0.69 -3.82
C GLU A 12 14.68 -0.49 -3.00
N ILE A 13 15.76 -0.04 -3.63
CA ILE A 13 16.99 0.38 -2.93
C ILE A 13 16.70 1.62 -2.07
N SER A 14 16.00 2.61 -2.59
CA SER A 14 15.65 3.83 -1.84
C SER A 14 14.85 3.48 -0.58
N GLU A 15 13.84 2.62 -0.71
CA GLU A 15 13.05 2.13 0.42
C GLU A 15 13.93 1.42 1.46
N TYR A 16 14.81 0.55 1.00
CA TYR A 16 15.74 -0.16 1.86
C TYR A 16 16.68 0.79 2.62
N VAL A 17 17.21 1.81 1.93
CA VAL A 17 18.07 2.85 2.54
C VAL A 17 17.29 3.65 3.58
N THR A 18 16.04 4.05 3.29
CA THR A 18 15.18 4.73 4.26
C THR A 18 14.97 3.90 5.52
N MET A 19 14.66 2.61 5.35
CA MET A 19 14.49 1.68 6.47
C MET A 19 15.73 1.61 7.38
N ILE A 20 16.92 1.43 6.82
CA ILE A 20 18.15 1.28 7.61
C ILE A 20 18.63 2.59 8.24
N THR A 21 18.27 3.73 7.66
CA THR A 21 18.63 5.07 8.19
C THR A 21 17.65 5.53 9.27
N HIS A 22 16.41 5.04 9.25
CA HIS A 22 15.36 5.40 10.20
C HIS A 22 14.78 4.18 10.92
N PRO A 23 15.59 3.28 11.49
CA PRO A 23 15.10 1.97 11.94
C PRO A 23 14.07 2.04 13.07
N LYS A 24 14.06 3.13 13.85
CA LYS A 24 13.09 3.39 14.92
C LYS A 24 11.68 3.63 14.38
N ASP A 25 11.55 4.18 13.19
CA ASP A 25 10.26 4.46 12.57
C ASP A 25 9.57 3.15 12.15
N TYR A 26 10.37 2.12 11.88
CA TYR A 26 9.92 0.81 11.44
C TYR A 26 9.81 -0.22 12.59
N SER A 27 10.28 0.09 13.81
CA SER A 27 10.29 -0.87 14.92
C SER A 27 8.90 -1.22 15.45
N PHE A 28 7.92 -0.37 15.20
CA PHE A 28 6.51 -0.57 15.62
C PHE A 28 5.64 -1.20 14.53
N LEU A 29 6.18 -1.40 13.32
CA LEU A 29 5.43 -1.95 12.20
C LEU A 29 5.35 -3.47 12.28
N ARG A 30 4.16 -4.00 11.98
CA ARG A 30 3.80 -5.43 12.09
C ARG A 30 4.76 -6.36 11.36
N SER A 31 5.18 -5.97 10.17
CA SER A 31 5.97 -6.81 9.30
C SER A 31 6.86 -5.95 8.44
N VAL A 32 8.16 -6.18 8.57
CA VAL A 32 9.20 -5.44 7.83
C VAL A 32 10.22 -6.43 7.28
N VAL A 33 10.57 -6.30 6.00
CA VAL A 33 11.55 -7.17 5.34
C VAL A 33 12.88 -6.41 5.21
N TRP A 34 13.76 -6.62 6.19
CA TRP A 34 15.08 -6.01 6.32
C TRP A 34 16.18 -6.70 5.50
N ASN A 35 15.87 -7.79 4.80
CA ASN A 35 16.89 -8.59 4.13
C ASN A 35 17.13 -8.08 2.70
N PRO A 36 18.32 -7.53 2.37
CA PRO A 36 18.60 -6.94 1.07
C PRO A 36 18.63 -7.99 -0.06
N LEU A 37 18.75 -9.29 0.25
CA LEU A 37 18.61 -10.36 -0.75
C LEU A 37 17.22 -10.37 -1.39
N PHE A 38 16.21 -9.77 -0.75
CA PHE A 38 14.89 -9.61 -1.35
C PHE A 38 14.88 -8.61 -2.51
N ILE A 39 15.80 -7.63 -2.55
CA ILE A 39 15.98 -6.73 -3.70
C ILE A 39 16.38 -7.55 -4.94
N LEU A 40 17.37 -8.43 -4.78
CA LEU A 40 17.80 -9.33 -5.86
C LEU A 40 16.68 -10.29 -6.28
N LYS A 41 15.96 -10.86 -5.32
CA LYS A 41 14.77 -11.70 -5.61
C LYS A 41 13.70 -10.90 -6.34
N GLY A 42 13.53 -9.62 -6.02
CA GLY A 42 12.62 -8.70 -6.70
C GLY A 42 13.01 -8.49 -8.15
N CYS A 43 14.29 -8.25 -8.42
CA CYS A 43 14.81 -8.13 -9.78
C CYS A 43 14.54 -9.39 -10.62
N ILE A 44 14.85 -10.56 -10.07
CA ILE A 44 14.67 -11.86 -10.73
C ILE A 44 13.17 -12.14 -10.97
N ASN A 45 12.34 -11.91 -9.95
CA ASN A 45 10.91 -12.24 -9.98
C ASN A 45 10.00 -11.08 -10.41
N ARG A 46 10.55 -9.97 -10.92
CA ARG A 46 9.78 -8.74 -11.21
C ARG A 46 8.53 -8.99 -12.05
N LYS A 47 8.65 -9.76 -13.14
CA LYS A 47 7.53 -10.06 -14.03
C LYS A 47 6.44 -10.85 -13.30
N LYS A 48 6.85 -11.87 -12.54
CA LYS A 48 5.95 -12.73 -11.75
C LYS A 48 5.21 -11.91 -10.70
N ASN A 49 5.92 -11.04 -9.98
CA ASN A 49 5.34 -10.18 -8.95
C ASN A 49 4.35 -9.16 -9.52
N LEU A 50 4.68 -8.52 -10.64
CA LEU A 50 3.77 -7.57 -11.29
C LEU A 50 2.53 -8.27 -11.86
N ILE A 51 2.67 -9.47 -12.42
CA ILE A 51 1.53 -10.28 -12.86
C ILE A 51 0.65 -10.63 -11.66
N ARG A 52 1.24 -11.07 -10.54
CA ARG A 52 0.51 -11.37 -9.30
C ARG A 52 -0.26 -10.13 -8.82
N ALA A 53 0.41 -8.98 -8.69
CA ALA A 53 -0.23 -7.73 -8.27
C ALA A 53 -1.43 -7.35 -9.15
N LYS A 54 -1.25 -7.37 -10.48
CA LYS A 54 -2.33 -7.06 -11.44
C LYS A 54 -3.48 -8.06 -11.36
N LYS A 55 -3.17 -9.35 -11.25
CA LYS A 55 -4.18 -10.42 -11.17
C LYS A 55 -4.98 -10.33 -9.88
N SER A 56 -4.35 -9.99 -8.76
CA SER A 56 -5.01 -9.81 -7.47
C SER A 56 -5.86 -8.55 -7.40
N TRP A 57 -5.41 -7.46 -8.03
CA TRP A 57 -6.14 -6.18 -8.01
C TRP A 57 -7.41 -6.18 -8.88
N LYS A 58 -7.31 -6.75 -10.10
CA LYS A 58 -8.36 -6.66 -11.12
C LYS A 58 -9.77 -7.08 -10.63
N PRO A 59 -9.94 -8.16 -9.84
CA PRO A 59 -11.27 -8.55 -9.35
C PRO A 59 -11.94 -7.54 -8.42
N ILE A 60 -11.18 -6.70 -7.72
CA ILE A 60 -11.72 -5.76 -6.72
C ILE A 60 -11.72 -4.30 -7.17
N GLU A 61 -11.00 -3.97 -8.25
CA GLU A 61 -10.78 -2.61 -8.74
C GLU A 61 -12.07 -1.77 -8.88
N SER A 62 -13.11 -2.36 -9.49
CA SER A 62 -14.40 -1.69 -9.66
C SER A 62 -15.08 -1.41 -8.32
N ASP A 63 -15.01 -2.35 -7.38
CA ASP A 63 -15.66 -2.21 -6.08
C ASP A 63 -14.96 -1.16 -5.23
N VAL A 64 -13.62 -1.13 -5.24
CA VAL A 64 -12.85 -0.08 -4.57
C VAL A 64 -13.13 1.29 -5.22
N SER A 65 -13.18 1.36 -6.56
CA SER A 65 -13.52 2.60 -7.26
C SER A 65 -14.93 3.11 -6.92
N LYS A 66 -15.90 2.22 -6.74
CA LYS A 66 -17.25 2.58 -6.26
C LYS A 66 -17.21 3.01 -4.79
N ALA A 67 -16.44 2.33 -3.95
CA ALA A 67 -16.28 2.66 -2.54
C ALA A 67 -15.73 4.06 -2.34
N PHE A 68 -14.68 4.43 -3.07
CA PHE A 68 -14.08 5.77 -3.02
C PHE A 68 -15.10 6.85 -3.40
N ARG A 69 -15.89 6.62 -4.47
CA ARG A 69 -16.98 7.53 -4.85
C ARG A 69 -18.05 7.67 -3.78
N ASN A 70 -18.51 6.55 -3.21
CA ASN A 70 -19.54 6.57 -2.16
C ASN A 70 -19.08 7.28 -0.88
N LEU A 71 -17.80 7.20 -0.57
CA LEU A 71 -17.19 7.85 0.59
C LEU A 71 -16.68 9.27 0.31
N ASN A 72 -16.93 9.80 -0.90
CA ASN A 72 -16.41 11.09 -1.37
C ASN A 72 -14.88 11.22 -1.26
N LEU A 73 -14.15 10.12 -1.39
CA LEU A 73 -12.69 10.08 -1.44
C LEU A 73 -12.23 10.43 -2.86
N LYS A 74 -11.51 11.55 -2.99
CA LYS A 74 -10.99 12.04 -4.27
C LYS A 74 -9.48 11.87 -4.32
N LEU A 75 -9.01 11.14 -5.33
CA LEU A 75 -7.60 11.09 -5.69
C LEU A 75 -7.27 12.25 -6.62
N LYS A 76 -6.05 12.78 -6.52
CA LYS A 76 -5.61 13.92 -7.34
C LYS A 76 -5.56 13.60 -8.84
N GLU A 77 -5.20 12.37 -9.19
CA GLU A 77 -5.11 11.91 -10.58
C GLU A 77 -5.89 10.61 -10.79
N GLU A 78 -6.26 10.35 -12.04
CA GLU A 78 -7.01 9.14 -12.41
C GLU A 78 -6.15 7.87 -12.41
N VAL A 79 -4.84 8.03 -12.63
CA VAL A 79 -3.87 6.94 -12.67
C VAL A 79 -2.91 7.06 -11.48
N ILE A 80 -2.89 6.05 -10.63
CA ILE A 80 -2.00 5.96 -9.46
C ILE A 80 -0.87 5.00 -9.81
N THR A 81 0.38 5.41 -9.59
CA THR A 81 1.53 4.50 -9.71
C THR A 81 1.72 3.75 -8.39
N CYS A 82 1.67 2.43 -8.44
CA CYS A 82 1.95 1.56 -7.29
C CYS A 82 3.30 0.85 -7.49
N TYR A 83 4.31 1.25 -6.74
CA TYR A 83 5.59 0.57 -6.71
C TYR A 83 5.51 -0.70 -5.87
N VAL A 84 5.77 -1.84 -6.51
CA VAL A 84 5.73 -3.16 -5.87
C VAL A 84 7.12 -3.53 -5.39
N HIS A 85 7.26 -3.72 -4.07
CA HIS A 85 8.53 -4.01 -3.40
C HIS A 85 8.58 -5.43 -2.83
N ASN A 86 9.77 -5.94 -2.61
CA ASN A 86 10.06 -7.20 -1.91
C ASN A 86 10.80 -6.96 -0.59
N THR A 87 11.40 -5.79 -0.40
CA THR A 87 11.80 -5.24 0.90
C THR A 87 10.74 -4.23 1.37
N GLY A 88 10.93 -3.59 2.52
CA GLY A 88 9.99 -2.56 3.00
C GLY A 88 9.10 -2.99 4.15
N CYS A 89 8.32 -2.02 4.62
CA CYS A 89 7.10 -2.22 5.41
C CYS A 89 5.93 -2.72 4.52
N GLU A 90 4.71 -2.73 5.04
CA GLU A 90 3.53 -3.21 4.32
C GLU A 90 3.14 -2.25 3.19
N GLY A 91 3.13 -0.95 3.47
CA GLY A 91 2.87 0.09 2.49
C GLY A 91 3.45 1.45 2.89
N GLY A 92 3.43 2.36 1.93
CA GLY A 92 3.70 3.79 2.11
C GLY A 92 3.16 4.60 0.94
N PHE A 93 3.05 5.90 1.11
CA PHE A 93 2.44 6.79 0.12
C PHE A 93 3.22 8.10 -0.03
N ASN A 94 3.07 8.74 -1.19
CA ASN A 94 3.62 10.05 -1.46
C ASN A 94 2.57 10.93 -2.17
N VAL A 95 2.06 11.92 -1.44
CA VAL A 95 0.96 12.81 -1.86
C VAL A 95 1.36 13.75 -2.99
N ASP A 96 2.64 14.13 -3.06
CA ASP A 96 3.13 15.09 -4.05
C ASP A 96 3.35 14.44 -5.41
N SER A 97 3.79 13.19 -5.41
CA SER A 97 4.07 12.40 -6.62
C SER A 97 2.98 11.38 -6.95
N ASN A 98 1.87 11.42 -6.21
CA ASN A 98 0.67 10.59 -6.40
C ASN A 98 0.99 9.08 -6.55
N ARG A 99 1.85 8.60 -5.67
CA ARG A 99 2.40 7.24 -5.69
C ARG A 99 2.13 6.53 -4.39
N ILE A 100 1.97 5.22 -4.51
CA ILE A 100 1.98 4.30 -3.38
C ILE A 100 3.09 3.28 -3.56
N HIS A 101 3.55 2.74 -2.45
CA HIS A 101 4.61 1.76 -2.32
C HIS A 101 4.02 0.60 -1.52
N VAL A 102 4.05 -0.61 -2.05
CA VAL A 102 3.44 -1.77 -1.36
C VAL A 102 4.34 -2.99 -1.49
N ARG A 103 4.55 -3.70 -0.39
CA ARG A 103 5.34 -4.93 -0.39
C ARG A 103 4.51 -6.14 -0.79
N ILE A 104 5.01 -6.96 -1.71
CA ILE A 104 4.37 -8.20 -2.19
C ILE A 104 5.01 -9.49 -1.64
N SER A 105 6.22 -9.37 -1.09
CA SER A 105 6.93 -10.48 -0.47
C SER A 105 6.41 -10.74 0.95
N ARG A 106 6.42 -12.01 1.37
CA ARG A 106 6.06 -12.44 2.74
C ARG A 106 4.69 -11.94 3.25
N VAL A 107 3.78 -11.63 2.33
CA VAL A 107 2.40 -11.27 2.64
C VAL A 107 1.45 -12.14 1.84
N ASN A 108 0.30 -12.43 2.42
CA ASN A 108 -0.79 -13.09 1.70
C ASN A 108 -1.47 -12.11 0.72
N GLU A 109 -2.38 -12.60 -0.11
CA GLU A 109 -3.06 -11.77 -1.11
C GLU A 109 -3.97 -10.71 -0.48
N GLY A 110 -4.68 -11.04 0.59
CA GLY A 110 -5.52 -10.11 1.33
C GLY A 110 -4.71 -8.97 1.96
N GLU A 111 -3.61 -9.29 2.64
CA GLU A 111 -2.68 -8.30 3.22
C GLU A 111 -2.11 -7.36 2.15
N PHE A 112 -1.69 -7.90 1.00
CA PHE A 112 -1.19 -7.07 -0.11
C PHE A 112 -2.26 -6.11 -0.63
N LEU A 113 -3.47 -6.61 -0.88
CA LEU A 113 -4.57 -5.78 -1.39
C LEU A 113 -5.09 -4.80 -0.34
N GLY A 114 -5.08 -5.18 0.94
CA GLY A 114 -5.38 -4.32 2.08
C GLY A 114 -4.42 -3.14 2.14
N ALA A 115 -3.11 -3.39 2.05
CA ALA A 115 -2.09 -2.34 1.98
C ALA A 115 -2.30 -1.41 0.78
N VAL A 116 -2.59 -1.93 -0.43
CA VAL A 116 -2.93 -1.08 -1.59
C VAL A 116 -4.10 -0.15 -1.27
N ILE A 117 -5.18 -0.67 -0.67
CA ILE A 117 -6.35 0.14 -0.32
C ILE A 117 -6.00 1.17 0.76
N HIS A 118 -5.24 0.77 1.79
CA HIS A 118 -4.77 1.63 2.88
C HIS A 118 -4.02 2.85 2.33
N GLU A 119 -3.01 2.62 1.49
CA GLU A 119 -2.20 3.70 0.90
C GLU A 119 -3.01 4.60 -0.04
N LEU A 120 -4.01 4.06 -0.75
CA LEU A 120 -4.92 4.88 -1.57
C LEU A 120 -5.79 5.78 -0.71
N VAL A 121 -6.24 5.32 0.45
CA VAL A 121 -7.01 6.15 1.37
C VAL A 121 -6.14 7.28 1.89
N HIS A 122 -4.88 7.01 2.27
CA HIS A 122 -3.93 8.07 2.61
C HIS A 122 -3.77 9.11 1.51
N LEU A 123 -3.58 8.69 0.25
CA LEU A 123 -3.50 9.64 -0.88
C LEU A 123 -4.75 10.53 -1.01
N ALA A 124 -5.93 10.01 -0.64
CA ALA A 124 -7.18 10.75 -0.73
C ALA A 124 -7.47 11.64 0.50
N THR A 125 -6.89 11.35 1.66
CA THR A 125 -7.24 11.98 2.94
C THR A 125 -6.14 12.87 3.51
N THR A 126 -4.87 12.58 3.23
CA THR A 126 -3.75 13.31 3.82
C THR A 126 -3.67 14.75 3.34
N LYS A 127 -3.60 15.68 4.29
CA LYS A 127 -3.40 17.11 4.04
C LYS A 127 -1.97 17.54 4.33
N LYS A 128 -1.54 18.63 3.69
CA LYS A 128 -0.21 19.21 3.93
C LYS A 128 -0.09 19.65 5.39
N GLY A 129 0.99 19.24 6.06
CA GLY A 129 1.29 19.59 7.46
C GLY A 129 0.50 18.77 8.49
N GLN A 130 -0.23 17.74 8.06
CA GLN A 130 -0.92 16.82 8.96
C GLN A 130 0.08 15.90 9.67
N ASP A 131 -0.14 15.66 10.96
CA ASP A 131 0.65 14.71 11.73
C ASP A 131 0.42 13.27 11.26
N TYR A 132 1.45 12.43 11.36
CA TYR A 132 1.37 11.03 10.94
C TYR A 132 0.27 10.26 11.69
N THR A 133 0.20 10.41 13.02
CA THR A 133 -0.78 9.70 13.86
C THR A 133 -2.20 10.14 13.54
N GLU A 134 -2.39 11.43 13.30
CA GLU A 134 -3.66 11.96 12.82
C GLU A 134 -4.03 11.38 11.44
N GLY A 135 -3.05 11.29 10.54
CA GLY A 135 -3.15 10.63 9.24
C GLY A 135 -3.69 9.20 9.32
N GLU A 136 -3.01 8.36 10.10
CA GLU A 136 -3.42 6.95 10.33
C GLU A 136 -4.84 6.86 10.89
N ASN A 137 -5.17 7.66 11.90
CA ASN A 137 -6.51 7.64 12.51
C ASN A 137 -7.63 8.01 11.52
N ILE A 138 -7.38 8.96 10.61
CA ILE A 138 -8.33 9.31 9.56
C ILE A 138 -8.47 8.15 8.58
N THR A 139 -7.36 7.57 8.12
CA THR A 139 -7.35 6.42 7.22
C THR A 139 -8.12 5.24 7.81
N ASP A 140 -7.81 4.86 9.04
CA ASP A 140 -8.51 3.79 9.77
C ASP A 140 -10.02 4.04 9.87
N SER A 141 -10.42 5.29 10.14
CA SER A 141 -11.83 5.67 10.18
C SER A 141 -12.54 5.45 8.85
N TYR A 142 -11.86 5.69 7.72
CA TYR A 142 -12.43 5.41 6.39
C TYR A 142 -12.46 3.93 6.07
N LEU A 143 -11.40 3.19 6.40
CA LEU A 143 -11.32 1.74 6.17
C LEU A 143 -12.38 0.97 6.96
N ALA A 144 -12.75 1.46 8.16
CA ALA A 144 -13.83 0.89 8.96
C ALA A 144 -15.24 1.12 8.36
N LYS A 145 -15.42 2.15 7.51
CA LYS A 145 -16.72 2.49 6.92
C LYS A 145 -17.07 1.60 5.74
N LYS A 146 -18.37 1.37 5.56
CA LYS A 146 -18.88 0.71 4.35
C LYS A 146 -18.79 1.66 3.14
N PRO A 147 -18.43 1.16 1.94
CA PRO A 147 -18.26 -0.26 1.62
C PRO A 147 -16.81 -0.77 1.72
N LEU A 148 -15.83 0.04 2.15
CA LEU A 148 -14.43 -0.40 2.24
C LEU A 148 -14.24 -1.56 3.22
N SER A 149 -14.86 -1.51 4.41
CA SER A 149 -14.74 -2.59 5.39
C SER A 149 -15.30 -3.93 4.90
N ASP A 150 -16.34 -3.92 4.07
CA ASP A 150 -16.89 -5.15 3.47
C ASP A 150 -15.93 -5.73 2.41
N ILE A 151 -15.26 -4.86 1.63
CA ILE A 151 -14.23 -5.28 0.66
C ILE A 151 -13.04 -5.90 1.40
N LEU A 152 -12.51 -5.24 2.43
CA LEU A 152 -11.35 -5.70 3.22
C LEU A 152 -11.61 -7.08 3.84
N LYS A 153 -12.80 -7.28 4.44
CA LYS A 153 -13.20 -8.60 4.95
C LYS A 153 -13.27 -9.67 3.87
N ARG A 154 -13.81 -9.32 2.68
CA ARG A 154 -13.94 -10.25 1.55
C ARG A 154 -12.60 -10.69 0.98
N ILE A 155 -11.62 -9.79 0.90
CA ILE A 155 -10.27 -10.14 0.44
C ILE A 155 -9.44 -10.87 1.51
N GLY A 156 -9.98 -11.01 2.72
CA GLY A 156 -9.31 -11.69 3.83
C GLY A 156 -8.23 -10.84 4.49
N ASP A 157 -8.27 -9.51 4.31
CA ASP A 157 -7.41 -8.62 5.07
C ASP A 157 -7.83 -8.65 6.55
N ARG A 158 -6.85 -8.80 7.42
CA ARG A 158 -7.04 -8.83 8.88
C ARG A 158 -6.35 -7.59 9.44
N PRO A 159 -7.05 -6.43 9.45
CA PRO A 159 -6.51 -5.22 10.04
C PRO A 159 -6.16 -5.49 11.49
N GLN A 160 -5.05 -4.92 11.97
CA GLN A 160 -4.59 -5.17 13.34
C GLN A 160 -5.68 -4.71 14.32
N SER A 161 -6.10 -5.60 15.21
CA SER A 161 -6.70 -5.18 16.47
C SER A 161 -5.63 -4.37 17.21
N LYS A 162 -5.92 -3.10 17.51
CA LYS A 162 -5.03 -2.21 18.28
C LYS A 162 -4.46 -3.00 19.47
N LEU A 163 -3.13 -3.17 19.48
CA LEU A 163 -2.37 -3.57 20.67
C LEU A 163 -2.46 -2.45 21.71
#